data_AF-A0A852CMX0-F1
#
_entry.id   AF-A0A852CMX0-F1
#
_cell.length_a   1.000
_cell.length_b   1.000
_cell.length_c   1.000
_cell.angle_alpha   90.00
_cell.angle_beta   90.00
_cell.angle_gamma   90.00
#
_symmetry.space_group_name_H-M   'P 1'
#
loop_
_entity.id
_entity.type
_entity.pdbx_description
1 polymer ?
#
loop_
_entity_poly.entity_id
_entity_poly.type
_entity_poly.pdbx_seq_one_letter_code
_entity_poly.pdbx_strand_id
1 'polypeptide(L)'
;RRKLRADVAAAFPSLSADQLTELIPNKEELNVIKIYSHKGEAVTVYTNNKNPILFEIEKVLYPTVYTLWVYPDLLPSFSTWPPVLQKLAGGADLMLPGVVVPSSGFPQVEQGTLCAVTLLGNRSPVAVGVATMSTAEMLAAGMKGKGFAVLHTYMDHLWEYGDKSYPPTLAPLVTDTTEKESTEDEEETEGREPGSSSSPDPPQHMDIGDLSLKETPMGKEELSENRAAETAQDGSTEVQQEAEDSRTPQEQMDALFHQCFFHALKCKVKKSELPLLTSTFLRSHMFSCCPAGQQLDIKKSSYKKFSKFLQCMQQQKILQVKELNKGVESIVEVDWKHPDVRAFAVPEGFASASAAQDSKSEDREQGYHAPEIIPLYGVSTKLMPLFQESGHKKGSILSSSEVRNIIINYVKTNELVDETNKNFVKVNAILCDCLLDKSEQDEISNLKWDDLLSR
;
A
#
# COMPACT_ATOMS: atom_id res chain seq x y z
N ARG A 1 19.67 13.47 25.47
CA ARG A 1 18.73 14.48 24.92
C ARG A 1 19.45 15.73 24.41
N ARG A 2 19.72 16.80 25.20
CA ARG A 2 20.33 18.04 24.66
C ARG A 2 21.63 17.80 23.88
N LYS A 3 22.56 16.98 24.41
CA LYS A 3 23.79 16.60 23.70
C LYS A 3 23.47 15.85 22.38
N LEU A 4 22.73 14.75 22.47
CA LEU A 4 22.28 13.98 21.30
C LEU A 4 21.63 14.85 20.21
N ARG A 5 20.78 15.84 20.54
CA ARG A 5 20.20 16.73 19.52
C ARG A 5 21.26 17.60 18.83
N ALA A 6 22.28 18.07 19.55
CA ALA A 6 23.40 18.78 18.97
C ALA A 6 24.30 17.85 18.12
N ASP A 7 24.55 16.63 18.58
CA ASP A 7 25.31 15.62 17.85
C ASP A 7 24.59 15.22 16.53
N VAL A 8 23.26 15.07 16.56
CA VAL A 8 22.40 14.80 15.38
C VAL A 8 22.33 16.01 14.45
N ALA A 9 22.21 17.24 14.97
CA ALA A 9 22.23 18.45 14.15
C ALA A 9 23.58 18.67 13.45
N ALA A 10 24.68 18.25 14.07
CA ALA A 10 26.01 18.30 13.47
C ALA A 10 26.23 17.20 12.42
N ALA A 11 25.67 16.00 12.64
CA ALA A 11 25.74 14.88 11.68
C ALA A 11 24.81 15.06 10.47
N PHE A 12 23.64 15.68 10.67
CA PHE A 12 22.59 15.82 9.67
C PHE A 12 22.12 17.29 9.55
N PRO A 13 22.89 18.15 8.87
CA PRO A 13 22.59 19.58 8.76
C PRO A 13 21.35 19.90 7.92
N SER A 14 20.77 18.92 7.23
CA SER A 14 19.50 19.03 6.49
C SER A 14 18.26 19.04 7.40
N LEU A 15 18.36 18.62 8.67
CA LEU A 15 17.23 18.62 9.60
C LEU A 15 16.97 20.00 10.19
N SER A 16 15.72 20.46 10.13
CA SER A 16 15.30 21.70 10.78
C SER A 16 15.25 21.56 12.31
N ALA A 17 15.26 22.69 13.03
CA ALA A 17 15.13 22.71 14.49
C ALA A 17 13.79 22.10 14.98
N ASP A 18 12.74 22.20 14.16
CA ASP A 18 11.42 21.63 14.43
C ASP A 18 11.44 20.11 14.23
N GLN A 19 12.00 19.62 13.12
CA GLN A 19 12.19 18.18 12.86
C GLN A 19 13.06 17.53 13.94
N LEU A 20 14.13 18.20 14.42
CA LEU A 20 14.96 17.75 15.54
C LEU A 20 14.22 17.72 16.89
N THR A 21 13.12 18.47 17.01
CA THR A 21 12.26 18.51 18.19
C THR A 21 11.13 17.49 18.10
N GLU A 22 10.67 17.16 16.90
CA GLU A 22 9.76 16.04 16.60
C GLU A 22 10.47 14.69 16.76
N LEU A 23 11.64 14.51 16.14
CA LEU A 23 12.46 13.30 16.22
C LEU A 23 12.95 13.00 17.64
N ILE A 24 13.27 14.06 18.41
CA ILE A 24 13.75 13.94 19.80
C ILE A 24 12.88 14.85 20.68
N PRO A 25 11.70 14.41 21.14
CA PRO A 25 10.79 15.24 21.91
C PRO A 25 11.39 15.70 23.24
N ASN A 26 11.04 16.93 23.65
CA ASN A 26 11.42 17.44 24.97
C ASN A 26 10.64 16.73 26.10
N LYS A 27 9.37 16.36 25.86
CA LYS A 27 8.42 15.87 26.87
C LYS A 27 8.27 14.34 26.94
N GLU A 28 8.56 13.61 25.85
CA GLU A 28 8.36 12.15 25.78
C GLU A 28 9.53 11.36 26.37
N GLU A 29 9.40 10.03 26.46
CA GLU A 29 10.44 9.14 26.99
C GLU A 29 11.38 8.61 25.90
N LEU A 30 12.44 9.39 25.61
CA LEU A 30 13.58 8.87 24.86
C LEU A 30 14.37 7.87 25.72
N ASN A 31 14.47 6.64 25.24
CA ASN A 31 15.19 5.53 25.86
C ASN A 31 16.52 5.27 25.12
N VAL A 32 17.48 4.65 25.82
CA VAL A 32 18.81 4.32 25.29
C VAL A 32 19.09 2.86 25.60
N ILE A 33 19.26 2.06 24.55
CA ILE A 33 19.49 0.61 24.62
C ILE A 33 20.92 0.35 24.20
N LYS A 34 21.66 -0.47 24.97
CA LYS A 34 22.96 -0.98 24.56
C LYS A 34 22.81 -2.42 24.13
N ILE A 35 23.10 -2.69 22.86
CA ILE A 35 23.14 -4.05 22.30
C ILE A 35 24.60 -4.42 22.05
N TYR A 36 24.90 -5.70 22.11
CA TYR A 36 26.22 -6.25 21.76
C TYR A 36 26.04 -7.18 20.56
N SER A 37 26.81 -6.97 19.50
CA SER A 37 26.83 -7.88 18.36
C SER A 37 27.42 -9.22 18.76
N HIS A 38 27.19 -10.28 17.96
CA HIS A 38 27.86 -11.58 18.17
C HIS A 38 29.40 -11.49 18.08
N LYS A 39 29.96 -10.41 17.53
CA LYS A 39 31.40 -10.12 17.50
C LYS A 39 31.89 -9.36 18.75
N GLY A 40 31.00 -8.99 19.66
CA GLY A 40 31.30 -8.21 20.86
C GLY A 40 31.30 -6.68 20.66
N GLU A 41 30.91 -6.19 19.48
CA GLU A 41 30.82 -4.74 19.22
C GLU A 41 29.63 -4.15 19.98
N ALA A 42 29.86 -3.07 20.72
CA ALA A 42 28.82 -2.37 21.46
C ALA A 42 28.14 -1.32 20.57
N VAL A 43 26.84 -1.48 20.33
CA VAL A 43 26.01 -0.54 19.57
C VAL A 43 25.01 0.11 20.53
N THR A 44 24.85 1.43 20.44
CA THR A 44 23.89 2.17 21.26
C THR A 44 22.71 2.62 20.42
N VAL A 45 21.51 2.12 20.70
CA VAL A 45 20.28 2.44 19.97
C VAL A 45 19.46 3.44 20.78
N TYR A 46 19.03 4.51 20.12
CA TYR A 46 18.13 5.54 20.65
C TYR A 46 16.71 5.25 20.20
N THR A 47 15.78 5.11 21.14
CA THR A 47 14.38 4.78 20.84
C THR A 47 13.42 5.82 21.42
N ASN A 48 12.31 6.07 20.73
CA ASN A 48 11.16 6.79 21.26
C ASN A 48 9.93 5.91 21.13
N ASN A 49 9.13 5.79 22.20
CA ASN A 49 7.91 4.97 22.22
C ASN A 49 8.11 3.52 21.67
N LYS A 50 9.26 2.92 22.01
CA LYS A 50 9.81 1.62 21.52
C LYS A 50 10.33 1.58 20.08
N ASN A 51 10.02 2.55 19.22
CA ASN A 51 10.57 2.60 17.87
C ASN A 51 12.02 3.09 17.86
N PRO A 52 12.96 2.40 17.18
CA PRO A 52 14.34 2.82 17.10
C PRO A 52 14.51 3.93 16.04
N ILE A 53 15.15 5.02 16.45
CA ILE A 53 15.30 6.25 15.66
C ILE A 53 16.70 6.34 15.06
N LEU A 54 17.71 6.17 15.91
CA LEU A 54 19.13 6.32 15.59
C LEU A 54 19.89 5.19 16.28
N PHE A 55 20.98 4.76 15.67
CA PHE A 55 21.95 3.87 16.31
C PHE A 55 23.37 4.45 16.19
N GLU A 56 24.18 4.18 17.20
CA GLU A 56 25.56 4.67 17.33
C GLU A 56 26.52 3.49 17.35
N ILE A 57 27.46 3.48 16.41
CA ILE A 57 28.58 2.53 16.34
C ILE A 57 29.86 3.35 16.37
N GLU A 58 30.79 3.04 17.27
CA GLU A 58 32.08 3.75 17.40
C GLU A 58 31.99 5.29 17.48
N LYS A 59 30.90 5.83 18.06
CA LYS A 59 30.56 7.27 18.16
C LYS A 59 30.07 7.93 16.87
N VAL A 60 29.83 7.17 15.81
CA VAL A 60 29.17 7.65 14.59
C VAL A 60 27.67 7.35 14.68
N LEU A 61 26.84 8.34 14.38
CA LEU A 61 25.37 8.23 14.41
C LEU A 61 24.82 7.86 13.03
N TYR A 62 23.89 6.92 13.02
CA TYR A 62 23.21 6.40 11.83
C TYR A 62 21.69 6.42 12.04
N PRO A 63 20.89 6.87 11.07
CA PRO A 63 19.43 6.80 11.16
C PRO A 63 18.94 5.36 10.88
N THR A 64 17.84 4.98 11.50
CA THR A 64 17.13 3.75 11.14
C THR A 64 16.32 3.92 9.86
N VAL A 65 15.89 2.80 9.24
CA VAL A 65 14.94 2.86 8.12
C VAL A 65 13.65 3.59 8.52
N TYR A 66 13.17 3.42 9.76
CA TYR A 66 12.01 4.15 10.28
C TYR A 66 12.19 5.68 10.24
N THR A 67 13.34 6.19 10.70
CA THR A 67 13.66 7.63 10.62
C THR A 67 13.72 8.11 9.17
N LEU A 68 14.26 7.29 8.27
CA LEU A 68 14.32 7.60 6.84
C LEU A 68 12.98 7.48 6.10
N TRP A 69 11.98 6.80 6.66
CA TRP A 69 10.61 6.80 6.12
C TRP A 69 9.86 8.09 6.46
N VAL A 70 10.19 8.72 7.59
CA VAL A 70 9.70 10.07 7.94
C VAL A 70 10.49 11.16 7.21
N TYR A 71 11.81 10.99 7.09
CA TYR A 71 12.73 11.96 6.48
C TYR A 71 13.56 11.31 5.34
N PRO A 72 12.94 11.03 4.17
CA PRO A 72 13.60 10.32 3.07
C PRO A 72 14.69 11.14 2.35
N ASP A 73 14.68 12.46 2.50
CA ASP A 73 15.68 13.39 1.95
C ASP A 73 16.86 13.64 2.91
N LEU A 74 16.94 12.89 4.02
CA LEU A 74 18.01 13.02 5.01
C LEU A 74 19.39 12.59 4.48
N LEU A 75 19.42 11.63 3.54
CA LEU A 75 20.63 11.03 2.97
C LEU A 75 20.56 10.95 1.43
N PRO A 76 21.68 11.02 0.72
CA PRO A 76 21.75 10.65 -0.70
C PRO A 76 21.21 9.22 -0.92
N SER A 77 20.32 9.06 -1.89
CA SER A 77 19.65 7.78 -2.16
C SER A 77 20.14 7.11 -3.45
N PHE A 78 20.27 5.78 -3.40
CA PHE A 78 20.65 4.93 -4.53
C PHE A 78 19.62 3.81 -4.70
N SER A 79 18.99 3.75 -5.87
CA SER A 79 17.97 2.73 -6.17
C SER A 79 18.59 1.38 -6.53
N THR A 80 17.98 0.29 -6.06
CA THR A 80 18.33 -1.09 -6.42
C THR A 80 17.10 -1.87 -6.90
N TRP A 81 17.32 -3.01 -7.55
CA TRP A 81 16.27 -3.88 -8.05
C TRP A 81 15.59 -4.67 -6.92
N PRO A 82 14.26 -4.91 -6.96
CA PRO A 82 13.54 -5.67 -5.93
C PRO A 82 14.15 -7.03 -5.52
N PRO A 83 14.71 -7.86 -6.43
CA PRO A 83 15.35 -9.13 -6.04
C PRO A 83 16.58 -8.97 -5.14
N VAL A 84 17.22 -7.79 -5.13
CA VAL A 84 18.38 -7.49 -4.29
C VAL A 84 17.97 -7.33 -2.82
N LEU A 85 16.72 -6.92 -2.53
CA LEU A 85 16.21 -6.77 -1.16
C LEU A 85 16.40 -8.03 -0.32
N GLN A 86 16.08 -9.21 -0.88
CA GLN A 86 16.24 -10.49 -0.16
C GLN A 86 17.69 -10.81 0.18
N LYS A 87 18.66 -10.25 -0.56
CA LYS A 87 20.09 -10.39 -0.29
C LYS A 87 20.56 -9.39 0.76
N LEU A 88 20.10 -8.14 0.68
CA LEU A 88 20.35 -7.10 1.68
C LEU A 88 19.82 -7.50 3.06
N ALA A 89 18.57 -7.98 3.13
CA ALA A 89 17.95 -8.51 4.35
C ALA A 89 18.71 -9.73 4.93
N GLY A 90 19.42 -10.48 4.09
CA GLY A 90 20.34 -11.54 4.50
C GLY A 90 21.71 -11.05 5.01
N GLY A 91 21.91 -9.74 5.15
CA GLY A 91 23.17 -9.13 5.60
C GLY A 91 24.24 -8.99 4.50
N ALA A 92 23.87 -9.08 3.22
CA ALA A 92 24.81 -8.85 2.12
C ALA A 92 25.03 -7.36 1.85
N ASP A 93 26.25 -7.03 1.41
CA ASP A 93 26.59 -5.69 0.91
C ASP A 93 25.94 -5.40 -0.46
N LEU A 94 25.70 -4.12 -0.76
CA LEU A 94 25.20 -3.72 -2.08
C LEU A 94 26.35 -3.64 -3.08
N MET A 95 26.37 -4.61 -3.99
CA MET A 95 27.29 -4.66 -5.13
C MET A 95 26.83 -3.71 -6.24
N LEU A 96 27.75 -3.01 -6.88
CA LEU A 96 27.46 -2.01 -7.92
C LEU A 96 26.59 -2.52 -9.09
N PRO A 97 26.70 -3.77 -9.58
CA PRO A 97 25.81 -4.29 -10.62
C PRO A 97 24.32 -4.37 -10.20
N GLY A 98 24.03 -4.32 -8.90
CA GLY A 98 22.65 -4.28 -8.37
C GLY A 98 22.06 -2.87 -8.29
N VAL A 99 22.87 -1.82 -8.47
CA VAL A 99 22.44 -0.42 -8.42
C VAL A 99 21.84 -0.03 -9.76
N VAL A 100 20.64 0.55 -9.75
CA VAL A 100 20.00 1.13 -10.94
C VAL A 100 20.67 2.47 -11.24
N VAL A 101 21.20 2.63 -12.45
CA VAL A 101 21.70 3.92 -12.93
C VAL A 101 20.50 4.78 -13.36
N PRO A 102 20.19 5.90 -12.69
CA PRO A 102 19.11 6.79 -13.10
C PRO A 102 19.54 7.64 -14.31
N SER A 103 18.57 8.04 -15.14
CA SER A 103 18.79 8.89 -16.33
C SER A 103 19.45 10.23 -16.00
N SER A 104 19.18 10.77 -14.81
CA SER A 104 19.74 12.01 -14.26
C SER A 104 21.17 11.87 -13.70
N GLY A 105 21.72 10.65 -13.67
CA GLY A 105 23.00 10.37 -13.04
C GLY A 105 22.93 10.22 -11.51
N PHE A 106 23.98 9.66 -10.93
CA PHE A 106 24.05 9.43 -9.49
C PHE A 106 24.26 10.72 -8.69
N PRO A 107 23.76 10.79 -7.43
CA PRO A 107 24.18 11.84 -6.51
C PRO A 107 25.69 11.76 -6.30
N GLN A 108 26.35 12.92 -6.19
CA GLN A 108 27.79 12.98 -5.93
C GLN A 108 28.06 12.68 -4.45
N VAL A 109 28.71 11.56 -4.18
CA VAL A 109 29.10 11.15 -2.82
C VAL A 109 30.57 10.72 -2.81
N GLU A 110 31.24 11.01 -1.70
CA GLU A 110 32.61 10.57 -1.44
C GLU A 110 32.64 9.19 -0.75
N GLN A 111 33.78 8.51 -0.81
CA GLN A 111 34.03 7.31 -0.01
C GLN A 111 33.83 7.62 1.49
N GLY A 112 33.09 6.77 2.20
CA GLY A 112 32.71 6.98 3.60
C GLY A 112 31.42 7.78 3.82
N THR A 113 30.80 8.31 2.76
CA THR A 113 29.51 8.99 2.87
C THR A 113 28.40 8.02 3.25
N LEU A 114 27.51 8.44 4.14
CA LEU A 114 26.33 7.66 4.51
C LEU A 114 25.22 7.85 3.47
N CYS A 115 24.62 6.75 3.01
CA CYS A 115 23.65 6.71 1.93
C CYS A 115 22.44 5.85 2.29
N ALA A 116 21.30 6.22 1.72
CA ALA A 116 20.07 5.43 1.71
C ALA A 116 20.04 4.53 0.46
N VAL A 117 19.54 3.31 0.61
CA VAL A 117 19.25 2.40 -0.51
C VAL A 117 17.74 2.32 -0.69
N THR A 118 17.23 2.65 -1.86
CA THR A 118 15.81 2.64 -2.24
C THR A 118 15.50 1.53 -3.23
N LEU A 119 14.23 1.23 -3.50
CA LEU A 119 13.84 0.29 -4.55
C LEU A 119 13.38 1.04 -5.80
N LEU A 120 13.61 0.45 -6.97
CA LEU A 120 13.01 0.96 -8.20
C LEU A 120 11.48 0.98 -8.06
N GLY A 121 10.89 2.17 -8.20
CA GLY A 121 9.44 2.41 -8.03
C GLY A 121 8.99 2.83 -6.63
N ASN A 122 9.85 2.83 -5.60
CA ASN A 122 9.49 3.36 -4.27
C ASN A 122 10.65 4.16 -3.64
N ARG A 123 10.38 5.42 -3.30
CA ARG A 123 11.36 6.32 -2.68
C ARG A 123 11.70 6.00 -1.22
N SER A 124 10.97 5.11 -0.56
CA SER A 124 11.25 4.71 0.83
C SER A 124 12.55 3.91 0.96
N PRO A 125 13.50 4.35 1.80
CA PRO A 125 14.75 3.61 1.99
C PRO A 125 14.53 2.23 2.62
N VAL A 126 15.01 1.19 1.95
CA VAL A 126 15.00 -0.20 2.43
C VAL A 126 16.30 -0.60 3.12
N ALA A 127 17.39 0.14 2.93
CA ALA A 127 18.61 -0.04 3.72
C ALA A 127 19.39 1.26 3.90
N VAL A 128 20.31 1.22 4.86
CA VAL A 128 21.24 2.28 5.23
C VAL A 128 22.65 1.72 5.11
N GLY A 129 23.53 2.39 4.38
CA GLY A 129 24.87 1.90 4.13
C GLY A 129 25.87 3.00 3.83
N VAL A 130 27.15 2.68 3.95
CA VAL A 130 28.27 3.60 3.72
C VAL A 130 28.87 3.35 2.35
N ALA A 131 29.03 4.38 1.53
CA ALA A 131 29.66 4.29 0.22
C ALA A 131 31.13 3.82 0.36
N THR A 132 31.50 2.71 -0.28
CA THR A 132 32.87 2.18 -0.23
C THR A 132 33.79 2.74 -1.31
N MET A 133 33.25 3.51 -2.25
CA MET A 133 33.92 4.19 -3.36
C MET A 133 33.22 5.54 -3.57
N SER A 134 33.86 6.52 -4.20
CA SER A 134 33.17 7.75 -4.63
C SER A 134 32.30 7.52 -5.86
N THR A 135 31.33 8.39 -6.14
CA THR A 135 30.48 8.29 -7.35
C THR A 135 31.31 8.24 -8.64
N ALA A 136 32.40 9.01 -8.70
CA ALA A 136 33.32 9.00 -9.84
C ALA A 136 34.03 7.65 -10.00
N GLU A 137 34.48 7.03 -8.90
CA GLU A 137 35.11 5.72 -8.90
C GLU A 137 34.13 4.59 -9.26
N MET A 138 32.88 4.64 -8.80
CA MET A 138 31.83 3.67 -9.16
C MET A 138 31.60 3.63 -10.67
N LEU A 139 31.54 4.82 -11.30
CA LEU A 139 31.39 4.99 -12.74
C LEU A 139 32.66 4.55 -13.49
N ALA A 140 33.85 4.95 -13.03
CA ALA A 140 35.12 4.56 -13.64
C ALA A 140 35.39 3.04 -13.56
N ALA A 141 34.92 2.36 -12.51
CA ALA A 141 34.97 0.91 -12.37
C ALA A 141 33.95 0.18 -13.26
N GLY A 142 33.11 0.91 -14.02
CA GLY A 142 32.06 0.33 -14.86
C GLY A 142 31.00 -0.42 -14.05
N MET A 143 30.62 0.12 -12.88
CA MET A 143 29.64 -0.48 -11.96
C MET A 143 30.02 -1.90 -11.49
N LYS A 144 31.30 -2.17 -11.23
CA LYS A 144 31.79 -3.48 -10.73
C LYS A 144 32.43 -3.37 -9.35
N GLY A 145 32.12 -4.34 -8.49
CA GLY A 145 32.63 -4.42 -7.12
C GLY A 145 31.59 -4.09 -6.06
N LYS A 146 32.05 -3.94 -4.81
CA LYS A 146 31.23 -3.49 -3.67
C LYS A 146 31.00 -1.99 -3.79
N GLY A 147 29.74 -1.56 -3.76
CA GLY A 147 29.38 -0.14 -3.81
C GLY A 147 29.12 0.45 -2.43
N PHE A 148 28.36 -0.27 -1.60
CA PHE A 148 27.96 0.20 -0.27
C PHE A 148 28.11 -0.92 0.76
N ALA A 149 28.70 -0.57 1.91
CA ALA A 149 28.71 -1.40 3.10
C ALA A 149 27.37 -1.23 3.84
N VAL A 150 26.57 -2.29 3.90
CA VAL A 150 25.22 -2.20 4.50
C VAL A 150 25.33 -2.30 6.02
N LEU A 151 24.73 -1.34 6.73
CA LEU A 151 24.73 -1.25 8.19
C LEU A 151 23.41 -1.69 8.82
N HIS A 152 22.30 -1.39 8.15
CA HIS A 152 20.94 -1.65 8.64
C HIS A 152 19.99 -1.76 7.45
N THR A 153 18.98 -2.63 7.54
CA THR A 153 18.03 -2.91 6.46
C THR A 153 16.64 -3.23 6.99
N TYR A 154 15.62 -2.95 6.18
CA TYR A 154 14.29 -3.49 6.33
C TYR A 154 14.37 -5.03 6.44
N MET A 155 13.59 -5.60 7.37
CA MET A 155 13.62 -7.02 7.78
C MET A 155 14.84 -7.50 8.58
N ASP A 156 15.76 -6.63 9.04
CA ASP A 156 16.78 -7.03 10.02
C ASP A 156 16.28 -7.00 11.48
N HIS A 157 17.13 -7.42 12.42
CA HIS A 157 16.81 -7.47 13.86
C HIS A 157 16.58 -6.08 14.50
N LEU A 158 17.15 -5.00 13.95
CA LEU A 158 16.93 -3.65 14.45
C LEU A 158 15.59 -3.09 13.94
N TRP A 159 15.20 -3.42 12.71
CA TRP A 159 13.84 -3.20 12.22
C TRP A 159 12.85 -4.04 13.04
N GLU A 160 13.13 -5.32 13.28
CA GLU A 160 12.26 -6.23 14.02
C GLU A 160 12.01 -5.78 15.47
N TYR A 161 12.96 -5.04 16.07
CA TYR A 161 12.79 -4.45 17.41
C TYR A 161 11.71 -3.34 17.46
N GLY A 162 11.45 -2.66 16.34
CA GLY A 162 10.45 -1.59 16.24
C GLY A 162 9.01 -2.09 16.08
N ASP A 163 8.15 -1.24 15.55
CA ASP A 163 6.73 -1.54 15.30
C ASP A 163 6.46 -2.54 14.15
N LYS A 164 7.50 -2.97 13.44
CA LYS A 164 7.44 -3.88 12.28
C LYS A 164 6.57 -3.32 11.14
N SER A 165 6.45 -2.01 11.02
CA SER A 165 5.78 -1.37 9.89
C SER A 165 6.51 -1.60 8.56
N TYR A 166 5.76 -1.58 7.47
CA TYR A 166 6.24 -1.76 6.11
C TYR A 166 6.73 -0.42 5.53
N PRO A 167 7.72 -0.41 4.61
CA PRO A 167 8.16 0.82 3.95
C PRO A 167 6.96 1.47 3.24
N PRO A 168 6.67 2.76 3.49
CA PRO A 168 5.52 3.42 2.87
C PRO A 168 5.70 3.51 1.35
N THR A 169 4.62 3.62 0.59
CA THR A 169 4.69 3.85 -0.85
C THR A 169 4.92 5.33 -1.12
N LEU A 170 6.18 5.73 -1.26
CA LEU A 170 6.55 7.10 -1.63
C LEU A 170 6.75 7.18 -3.14
N ALA A 171 6.03 8.10 -3.77
CA ALA A 171 6.10 8.32 -5.21
C ALA A 171 7.54 8.64 -5.67
N PRO A 172 7.98 8.12 -6.82
CA PRO A 172 9.23 8.56 -7.43
C PRO A 172 9.22 10.08 -7.67
N LEU A 173 10.37 10.74 -7.50
CA LEU A 173 10.55 12.11 -8.00
C LEU A 173 10.53 12.05 -9.53
N VAL A 174 9.46 12.57 -10.13
CA VAL A 174 9.26 12.57 -11.58
C VAL A 174 10.21 13.58 -12.22
N THR A 175 11.00 13.12 -13.19
CA THR A 175 11.33 13.89 -14.39
C THR A 175 10.97 13.04 -15.59
N ASP A 176 9.90 13.48 -16.26
CA ASP A 176 9.31 13.08 -17.53
C ASP A 176 8.97 11.61 -17.80
N THR A 177 7.66 11.38 -17.72
CA THR A 177 6.91 10.56 -18.67
C THR A 177 7.44 10.71 -20.10
N THR A 178 7.97 9.63 -20.67
CA THR A 178 7.79 9.37 -22.10
C THR A 178 6.81 8.22 -22.23
N GLU A 179 5.57 8.58 -22.55
CA GLU A 179 4.56 7.64 -23.02
C GLU A 179 5.12 6.96 -24.27
N LYS A 180 5.42 5.66 -24.14
CA LYS A 180 5.39 4.76 -25.28
C LYS A 180 4.13 3.94 -25.16
N GLU A 181 3.09 4.43 -25.82
CA GLU A 181 1.96 3.61 -26.22
C GLU A 181 2.53 2.38 -26.93
N SER A 182 2.30 1.21 -26.35
CA SER A 182 2.38 -0.06 -27.06
C SER A 182 0.94 -0.51 -27.30
N THR A 183 0.25 0.19 -28.21
CA THR A 183 -0.90 -0.40 -28.90
C THR A 183 -0.39 -1.55 -29.76
N GLU A 184 -0.95 -2.72 -29.51
CA GLU A 184 -0.84 -3.86 -30.40
C GLU A 184 -1.52 -3.50 -31.73
N ASP A 185 -0.81 -3.65 -32.85
CA ASP A 185 -1.42 -3.94 -34.15
C ASP A 185 -0.35 -4.63 -35.02
N GLU A 186 -0.69 -5.84 -35.49
CA GLU A 186 0.11 -6.63 -36.42
C GLU A 186 -0.34 -6.30 -37.85
N GLU A 187 0.55 -5.81 -38.73
CA GLU A 187 0.40 -6.02 -40.18
C GLU A 187 1.77 -6.25 -40.87
N GLU A 188 1.71 -6.98 -41.98
CA GLU A 188 2.83 -7.72 -42.56
C GLU A 188 3.80 -6.88 -43.39
N THR A 189 5.04 -7.37 -43.55
CA THR A 189 6.07 -6.75 -44.41
C THR A 189 6.31 -7.54 -45.69
N GLU A 190 5.89 -7.00 -46.84
CA GLU A 190 6.43 -7.36 -48.16
C GLU A 190 6.76 -6.13 -49.01
N GLY A 191 7.92 -6.14 -49.69
CA GLY A 191 8.05 -5.50 -51.01
C GLY A 191 8.91 -4.23 -51.18
N ARG A 192 10.23 -4.44 -51.39
CA ARG A 192 11.10 -3.72 -52.37
C ARG A 192 11.40 -2.20 -52.27
N GLU A 193 12.66 -1.93 -51.90
CA GLU A 193 13.60 -0.93 -52.44
C GLU A 193 13.78 -0.96 -53.99
N PRO A 194 14.52 -0.03 -54.68
CA PRO A 194 15.32 1.13 -54.20
C PRO A 194 15.15 2.46 -55.00
N GLY A 195 15.82 3.57 -54.60
CA GLY A 195 15.84 4.80 -55.44
C GLY A 195 16.65 6.07 -55.06
N SER A 196 17.97 5.97 -54.84
CA SER A 196 19.02 7.02 -55.12
C SER A 196 18.99 8.46 -54.51
N SER A 197 20.08 8.81 -53.78
CA SER A 197 21.00 10.01 -53.90
C SER A 197 20.43 11.46 -53.94
N SER A 198 21.08 12.53 -53.41
CA SER A 198 22.39 12.75 -52.74
C SER A 198 22.43 14.15 -52.07
N SER A 199 23.41 14.40 -51.20
CA SER A 199 23.87 15.73 -50.70
C SER A 199 24.52 16.59 -51.82
N PRO A 200 24.89 17.91 -51.67
CA PRO A 200 25.25 18.65 -50.43
C PRO A 200 24.85 20.17 -50.30
N ASP A 201 25.21 20.77 -49.15
CA ASP A 201 25.24 22.21 -48.75
C ASP A 201 26.42 23.03 -49.40
N PRO A 202 26.59 24.37 -49.21
CA PRO A 202 25.66 25.54 -49.08
C PRO A 202 26.17 26.73 -50.00
N PRO A 203 26.36 28.05 -49.63
CA PRO A 203 25.65 29.04 -48.77
C PRO A 203 25.40 30.47 -49.42
N GLN A 204 24.76 31.39 -48.66
CA GLN A 204 24.86 32.90 -48.62
C GLN A 204 24.60 33.79 -49.89
N HIS A 205 23.68 34.78 -49.81
CA HIS A 205 23.91 36.22 -49.45
C HIS A 205 22.78 37.20 -49.92
N MET A 206 22.71 38.41 -49.31
CA MET A 206 21.94 39.65 -49.63
C MET A 206 20.41 39.69 -49.36
N ASP A 207 19.73 40.79 -48.93
CA ASP A 207 19.96 42.04 -48.14
C ASP A 207 19.03 43.18 -48.65
N ILE A 208 18.81 44.22 -47.81
CA ILE A 208 18.27 45.59 -48.02
C ILE A 208 16.82 45.84 -47.54
N GLY A 209 16.62 46.81 -46.62
CA GLY A 209 15.27 47.18 -46.14
C GLY A 209 15.02 48.29 -45.08
N ASP A 210 15.96 49.21 -44.80
CA ASP A 210 15.70 50.60 -44.32
C ASP A 210 15.16 50.95 -42.88
N LEU A 211 15.95 51.82 -42.18
CA LEU A 211 15.63 52.97 -41.27
C LEU A 211 14.43 52.97 -40.27
N SER A 212 14.43 53.62 -39.08
CA SER A 212 15.43 54.31 -38.22
C SER A 212 14.82 54.76 -36.86
N LEU A 213 15.61 54.82 -35.77
CA LEU A 213 15.66 55.77 -34.60
C LEU A 213 14.40 56.62 -34.20
N LYS A 214 14.09 57.01 -32.94
CA LYS A 214 14.73 56.92 -31.59
C LYS A 214 13.81 57.45 -30.45
N GLU A 215 14.09 57.00 -29.22
CA GLU A 215 14.03 57.74 -27.91
C GLU A 215 12.72 58.08 -27.12
N THR A 216 12.89 57.94 -25.80
CA THR A 216 12.05 58.15 -24.58
C THR A 216 11.91 59.64 -24.15
N PRO A 217 11.35 60.10 -22.98
CA PRO A 217 10.98 59.42 -21.71
C PRO A 217 9.75 59.94 -20.87
N MET A 218 9.56 59.38 -19.65
CA MET A 218 8.95 59.95 -18.40
C MET A 218 7.47 60.45 -18.41
N GLY A 219 6.66 60.36 -17.35
CA GLY A 219 6.79 59.75 -16.01
C GLY A 219 5.88 60.43 -14.94
N LYS A 220 5.44 59.70 -13.89
CA LYS A 220 4.74 60.19 -12.65
C LYS A 220 3.36 60.88 -12.85
N GLU A 221 2.43 61.03 -11.90
CA GLU A 221 2.39 60.85 -10.43
C GLU A 221 0.92 60.59 -9.94
N GLU A 222 0.76 59.77 -8.88
CA GLU A 222 -0.16 59.85 -7.71
C GLU A 222 -1.71 60.11 -7.70
N LEU A 223 -2.38 59.34 -6.82
CA LEU A 223 -3.56 59.67 -5.94
C LEU A 223 -4.93 60.05 -6.59
N SER A 224 -6.12 59.79 -6.02
CA SER A 224 -6.57 59.09 -4.79
C SER A 224 -8.09 58.78 -4.81
N GLU A 225 -8.50 57.71 -4.10
CA GLU A 225 -9.75 57.51 -3.32
C GLU A 225 -11.19 57.76 -3.87
N ASN A 226 -11.99 56.67 -3.82
CA ASN A 226 -13.37 56.54 -3.27
C ASN A 226 -14.53 57.36 -3.89
N ARG A 227 -15.69 56.79 -4.28
CA ARG A 227 -16.66 56.06 -3.41
C ARG A 227 -17.85 55.48 -4.24
N ALA A 228 -18.63 54.57 -3.63
CA ALA A 228 -19.84 53.87 -4.10
C ALA A 228 -20.99 54.75 -4.72
N ALA A 229 -22.06 54.25 -5.37
CA ALA A 229 -22.74 52.94 -5.22
C ALA A 229 -23.71 52.55 -6.37
N GLU A 230 -24.13 51.27 -6.36
CA GLU A 230 -25.49 50.71 -6.63
C GLU A 230 -26.15 50.54 -8.03
N THR A 231 -26.50 49.27 -8.30
CA THR A 231 -27.67 48.68 -9.04
C THR A 231 -27.74 48.52 -10.58
N ALA A 232 -27.84 47.24 -10.99
CA ALA A 232 -28.63 46.63 -12.10
C ALA A 232 -28.32 47.05 -13.57
N GLN A 233 -28.46 46.20 -14.61
CA GLN A 233 -29.16 44.91 -14.73
C GLN A 233 -28.62 44.04 -15.90
N ASP A 234 -28.69 42.69 -15.76
CA ASP A 234 -28.72 41.61 -16.77
C ASP A 234 -27.65 41.47 -17.90
N GLY A 235 -27.17 40.23 -18.12
CA GLY A 235 -26.36 39.91 -19.32
C GLY A 235 -25.51 38.63 -19.40
N SER A 236 -26.02 37.45 -19.02
CA SER A 236 -25.67 36.13 -19.63
C SER A 236 -24.22 35.55 -19.61
N THR A 237 -24.02 34.48 -18.80
CA THR A 237 -23.49 33.12 -19.14
C THR A 237 -22.19 32.95 -19.98
N GLU A 238 -21.16 32.14 -19.67
CA GLU A 238 -20.76 31.20 -18.58
C GLU A 238 -19.18 31.21 -18.50
N VAL A 239 -18.38 30.38 -17.79
CA VAL A 239 -18.54 29.13 -17.00
C VAL A 239 -17.54 29.11 -15.82
N GLN A 240 -18.01 28.80 -14.60
CA GLN A 240 -17.23 28.23 -13.48
C GLN A 240 -18.20 27.81 -12.37
N GLN A 241 -18.19 26.54 -11.95
CA GLN A 241 -18.99 26.06 -10.80
C GLN A 241 -18.09 25.51 -9.70
N GLU A 242 -17.43 26.42 -9.00
CA GLU A 242 -17.28 26.26 -7.55
C GLU A 242 -18.66 26.56 -6.94
N ALA A 243 -19.25 25.59 -6.25
CA ALA A 243 -20.49 25.82 -5.53
C ALA A 243 -20.18 26.52 -4.20
N GLU A 244 -20.23 27.86 -4.19
CA GLU A 244 -20.39 28.62 -2.95
C GLU A 244 -21.64 28.11 -2.22
N ASP A 245 -21.43 27.37 -1.13
CA ASP A 245 -22.52 26.77 -0.39
C ASP A 245 -23.19 27.83 0.49
N SER A 246 -24.13 28.56 -0.11
CA SER A 246 -24.96 29.61 0.50
C SER A 246 -25.97 29.11 1.56
N ARG A 247 -25.70 27.93 2.13
CA ARG A 247 -26.49 27.31 3.20
C ARG A 247 -26.07 27.84 4.56
N THR A 248 -27.04 28.00 5.44
CA THR A 248 -26.76 28.30 6.84
C THR A 248 -25.98 27.15 7.51
N PRO A 249 -25.20 27.42 8.56
CA PRO A 249 -24.48 26.36 9.29
C PRO A 249 -25.38 25.24 9.86
N GLN A 250 -26.69 25.49 9.96
CA GLN A 250 -27.68 24.49 10.38
C GLN A 250 -28.09 23.58 9.22
N GLU A 251 -28.30 24.13 8.02
CA GLU A 251 -28.62 23.37 6.80
C GLU A 251 -27.44 22.50 6.34
N GLN A 252 -26.21 22.95 6.53
CA GLN A 252 -25.01 22.14 6.29
C GLN A 252 -24.96 20.93 7.26
N MET A 253 -25.22 21.16 8.55
CA MET A 253 -25.30 20.07 9.52
C MET A 253 -26.47 19.12 9.22
N ASP A 254 -27.62 19.63 8.79
CA ASP A 254 -28.77 18.80 8.40
C ASP A 254 -28.44 17.94 7.17
N ALA A 255 -27.80 18.51 6.14
CA ALA A 255 -27.35 17.77 4.97
C ALA A 255 -26.35 16.65 5.34
N LEU A 256 -25.41 16.91 6.25
CA LEU A 256 -24.51 15.88 6.78
C LEU A 256 -25.23 14.81 7.58
N PHE A 257 -26.25 15.18 8.37
CA PHE A 257 -27.11 14.22 9.08
C PHE A 257 -27.88 13.31 8.10
N HIS A 258 -28.42 13.86 7.01
CA HIS A 258 -29.08 13.09 5.94
C HIS A 258 -28.09 12.19 5.21
N GLN A 259 -26.92 12.70 4.82
CA GLN A 259 -25.86 11.94 4.15
C GLN A 259 -25.39 10.74 5.00
N CYS A 260 -25.08 10.97 6.28
CA CYS A 260 -24.67 9.91 7.20
C CYS A 260 -25.83 8.93 7.49
N PHE A 261 -27.07 9.41 7.51
CA PHE A 261 -28.27 8.57 7.66
C PHE A 261 -28.44 7.61 6.48
N PHE A 262 -28.46 8.11 5.23
CA PHE A 262 -28.63 7.28 4.04
C PHE A 262 -27.43 6.35 3.81
N HIS A 263 -26.20 6.78 4.13
CA HIS A 263 -25.02 5.92 4.08
C HIS A 263 -25.09 4.78 5.10
N ALA A 264 -25.43 5.08 6.36
CA ALA A 264 -25.62 4.07 7.41
C ALA A 264 -26.72 3.07 7.05
N LEU A 265 -27.82 3.55 6.45
CA LEU A 265 -28.92 2.72 5.95
C LEU A 265 -28.41 1.76 4.87
N LYS A 266 -27.81 2.27 3.78
CA LYS A 266 -27.34 1.43 2.65
C LYS A 266 -26.26 0.43 3.03
N CYS A 267 -25.30 0.81 3.88
CA CYS A 267 -24.09 0.01 4.08
C CYS A 267 -24.10 -0.86 5.33
N LYS A 268 -24.89 -0.51 6.37
CA LYS A 268 -24.80 -1.15 7.69
C LYS A 268 -26.11 -1.62 8.32
N VAL A 269 -27.28 -1.46 7.69
CA VAL A 269 -28.55 -1.97 8.24
C VAL A 269 -29.10 -3.09 7.37
N LYS A 270 -29.28 -4.29 7.94
CA LYS A 270 -29.94 -5.40 7.24
C LYS A 270 -31.41 -5.49 7.65
N LYS A 271 -32.29 -5.93 6.73
CA LYS A 271 -33.73 -6.14 7.02
C LYS A 271 -33.99 -7.09 8.20
N SER A 272 -33.07 -7.99 8.48
CA SER A 272 -33.11 -8.98 9.57
C SER A 272 -32.79 -8.41 10.95
N GLU A 273 -32.30 -7.17 11.06
CA GLU A 273 -31.88 -6.55 12.32
C GLU A 273 -32.95 -5.65 12.95
N LEU A 274 -34.08 -5.44 12.25
CA LEU A 274 -35.21 -4.64 12.73
C LEU A 274 -36.09 -5.47 13.70
N PRO A 275 -36.62 -4.88 14.79
CA PRO A 275 -36.58 -3.46 15.14
C PRO A 275 -35.27 -3.02 15.81
N LEU A 276 -34.66 -1.94 15.28
CA LEU A 276 -33.41 -1.37 15.81
C LEU A 276 -33.66 -0.25 16.81
N LEU A 277 -32.90 -0.25 17.91
CA LEU A 277 -32.92 0.82 18.89
C LEU A 277 -32.31 2.11 18.33
N THR A 278 -33.10 3.19 18.37
CA THR A 278 -32.76 4.54 17.90
C THR A 278 -31.39 5.05 18.37
N SER A 279 -31.04 4.85 19.64
CA SER A 279 -29.73 5.28 20.19
C SER A 279 -28.56 4.43 19.67
N THR A 280 -28.77 3.13 19.44
CA THR A 280 -27.76 2.23 18.84
C THR A 280 -27.54 2.57 17.37
N PHE A 281 -28.61 2.83 16.62
CA PHE A 281 -28.52 3.24 15.21
C PHE A 281 -27.70 4.53 15.04
N LEU A 282 -27.99 5.57 15.85
CA LEU A 282 -27.20 6.80 15.85
C LEU A 282 -25.74 6.53 16.26
N ARG A 283 -25.51 5.81 17.37
CA ARG A 283 -24.17 5.64 17.96
C ARG A 283 -23.24 4.74 17.15
N SER A 284 -23.75 3.62 16.65
CA SER A 284 -22.97 2.56 16.00
C SER A 284 -22.91 2.73 14.48
N HIS A 285 -24.03 3.10 13.84
CA HIS A 285 -24.11 3.15 12.38
C HIS A 285 -23.81 4.55 11.86
N MET A 286 -24.54 5.59 12.31
CA MET A 286 -24.38 6.96 11.77
C MET A 286 -23.02 7.60 12.06
N PHE A 287 -22.50 7.55 13.30
CA PHE A 287 -21.15 8.11 13.56
C PHE A 287 -20.03 7.38 12.81
N SER A 288 -20.17 6.06 12.58
CA SER A 288 -19.18 5.29 11.82
C SER A 288 -19.17 5.59 10.32
N CYS A 289 -20.18 6.31 9.85
CA CYS A 289 -20.43 6.70 8.46
C CYS A 289 -20.18 8.20 8.22
N CYS A 290 -19.54 8.90 9.18
CA CYS A 290 -19.23 10.32 9.08
C CYS A 290 -17.84 10.52 8.41
N PRO A 291 -17.69 11.43 7.43
CA PRO A 291 -16.42 11.65 6.75
C PRO A 291 -15.34 12.23 7.68
N ALA A 292 -14.08 11.93 7.36
CA ALA A 292 -12.93 12.31 8.18
C ALA A 292 -12.85 13.83 8.40
N GLY A 293 -12.79 14.25 9.67
CA GLY A 293 -12.70 15.66 10.07
C GLY A 293 -14.03 16.32 10.49
N GLN A 294 -15.18 15.65 10.30
CA GLN A 294 -16.48 16.18 10.73
C GLN A 294 -17.05 15.42 11.93
N GLN A 295 -17.90 16.08 12.74
CA GLN A 295 -18.56 15.49 13.89
C GLN A 295 -20.08 15.77 13.85
N LEU A 296 -20.89 14.71 13.88
CA LEU A 296 -22.35 14.78 13.93
C LEU A 296 -22.86 15.30 15.30
N ASP A 297 -22.91 16.61 15.48
CA ASP A 297 -23.55 17.23 16.64
C ASP A 297 -25.02 17.57 16.36
N ILE A 298 -25.92 16.78 16.94
CA ILE A 298 -27.36 16.96 16.80
C ILE A 298 -27.92 18.22 17.46
N LYS A 299 -27.14 18.90 18.32
CA LYS A 299 -27.55 20.20 18.88
C LYS A 299 -27.36 21.34 17.87
N LYS A 300 -26.55 21.12 16.83
CA LYS A 300 -26.29 22.07 15.74
C LYS A 300 -27.20 21.87 14.52
N SER A 301 -27.89 20.72 14.44
CA SER A 301 -28.94 20.47 13.44
C SER A 301 -30.22 21.25 13.75
N SER A 302 -31.05 21.54 12.75
CA SER A 302 -32.32 22.24 12.95
C SER A 302 -33.30 21.47 13.85
N TYR A 303 -33.19 20.14 13.85
CA TYR A 303 -34.02 19.22 14.60
C TYR A 303 -33.80 19.29 16.12
N LYS A 304 -32.58 19.60 16.59
CA LYS A 304 -32.14 19.73 18.00
C LYS A 304 -32.33 18.48 18.89
N LYS A 305 -33.06 17.45 18.44
CA LYS A 305 -33.34 16.16 19.08
C LYS A 305 -33.51 15.07 18.02
N PHE A 306 -33.00 13.86 18.28
CA PHE A 306 -33.04 12.77 17.29
C PHE A 306 -34.45 12.24 17.01
N SER A 307 -35.32 12.22 18.02
CA SER A 307 -36.74 11.91 17.87
C SER A 307 -37.43 12.80 16.83
N LYS A 308 -37.10 14.12 16.78
CA LYS A 308 -37.66 15.04 15.78
C LYS A 308 -37.15 14.77 14.36
N PHE A 309 -35.88 14.41 14.23
CA PHE A 309 -35.30 13.99 12.96
C PHE A 309 -35.97 12.71 12.43
N LEU A 310 -36.12 11.68 13.27
CA LEU A 310 -36.79 10.44 12.87
C LEU A 310 -38.28 10.64 12.57
N GLN A 311 -38.98 11.52 13.30
CA GLN A 311 -40.36 11.90 12.99
C GLN A 311 -40.49 12.58 11.62
N CYS A 312 -39.49 13.38 11.21
CA CYS A 312 -39.43 13.97 9.88
C CYS A 312 -39.21 12.90 8.79
N MET A 313 -38.26 11.99 8.98
CA MET A 313 -38.02 10.85 8.08
C MET A 313 -39.24 9.90 8.00
N GLN A 314 -40.01 9.78 9.08
CA GLN A 314 -41.27 9.02 9.10
C GLN A 314 -42.41 9.74 8.37
N GLN A 315 -42.50 11.07 8.44
CA GLN A 315 -43.44 11.85 7.62
C GLN A 315 -43.10 11.75 6.13
N GLN A 316 -41.81 11.67 5.79
CA GLN A 316 -41.32 11.38 4.44
C GLN A 316 -41.48 9.90 4.03
N LYS A 317 -42.04 9.04 4.89
CA LYS A 317 -42.27 7.59 4.66
C LYS A 317 -41.01 6.75 4.41
N ILE A 318 -39.83 7.27 4.74
CA ILE A 318 -38.54 6.56 4.57
C ILE A 318 -38.41 5.45 5.63
N LEU A 319 -39.00 5.64 6.82
CA LEU A 319 -38.95 4.70 7.94
C LEU A 319 -40.22 4.75 8.80
N GLN A 320 -40.41 3.75 9.66
CA GLN A 320 -41.40 3.78 10.75
C GLN A 320 -40.73 3.61 12.11
N VAL A 321 -41.01 4.52 13.04
CA VAL A 321 -40.63 4.42 14.46
C VAL A 321 -41.85 3.98 15.28
N LYS A 322 -41.63 3.10 16.26
CA LYS A 322 -42.60 2.79 17.32
C LYS A 322 -41.90 2.81 18.68
N GLU A 323 -42.60 3.26 19.71
CA GLU A 323 -42.15 3.16 21.10
C GLU A 323 -42.42 1.73 21.60
N LEU A 324 -41.40 0.88 21.62
CA LEU A 324 -41.55 -0.54 22.00
C LEU A 324 -41.45 -0.75 23.52
N ASN A 325 -40.72 0.12 24.21
CA ASN A 325 -40.62 0.17 25.67
C ASN A 325 -40.86 1.62 26.13
N LYS A 326 -41.44 1.81 27.32
CA LYS A 326 -41.75 3.15 27.86
C LYS A 326 -40.51 4.06 27.84
N GLY A 327 -40.58 5.14 27.07
CA GLY A 327 -39.52 6.12 26.87
C GLY A 327 -38.46 5.78 25.80
N VAL A 328 -38.65 4.70 25.02
CA VAL A 328 -37.63 4.17 24.10
C VAL A 328 -38.20 3.96 22.69
N GLU A 329 -37.89 4.89 21.80
CA GLU A 329 -38.20 4.84 20.36
C GLU A 329 -37.30 3.81 19.63
N SER A 330 -37.89 2.96 18.78
CA SER A 330 -37.18 2.01 17.93
C SER A 330 -37.67 2.07 16.48
N ILE A 331 -36.74 1.95 15.52
CA ILE A 331 -37.02 1.90 14.08
C ILE A 331 -37.47 0.47 13.75
N VAL A 332 -38.71 0.31 13.30
CA VAL A 332 -39.34 -1.00 13.07
C VAL A 332 -39.33 -1.41 11.60
N GLU A 333 -39.52 -0.46 10.69
CA GLU A 333 -39.53 -0.69 9.24
C GLU A 333 -38.80 0.43 8.51
N VAL A 334 -38.24 0.11 7.34
CA VAL A 334 -37.51 1.03 6.45
C VAL A 334 -37.95 0.75 5.01
N ASP A 335 -38.31 1.79 4.25
CA ASP A 335 -38.62 1.65 2.82
C ASP A 335 -37.38 1.82 1.93
N TRP A 336 -36.76 0.68 1.64
CA TRP A 336 -35.61 0.54 0.75
C TRP A 336 -35.90 0.90 -0.71
N LYS A 337 -37.17 1.11 -1.10
CA LYS A 337 -37.57 1.50 -2.46
C LYS A 337 -37.75 3.01 -2.62
N HIS A 338 -37.62 3.81 -1.55
CA HIS A 338 -37.84 5.25 -1.58
C HIS A 338 -36.91 5.97 -2.60
N PRO A 339 -37.39 6.99 -3.34
CA PRO A 339 -36.58 7.71 -4.32
C PRO A 339 -35.25 8.23 -3.78
N ASP A 340 -35.26 8.87 -2.61
CA ASP A 340 -34.05 9.47 -2.01
C ASP A 340 -33.03 8.41 -1.58
N VAL A 341 -33.50 7.26 -1.09
CA VAL A 341 -32.64 6.11 -0.80
C VAL A 341 -32.02 5.59 -2.11
N ARG A 342 -32.77 5.53 -3.22
CA ARG A 342 -32.18 5.08 -4.49
C ARG A 342 -31.21 6.11 -5.10
N ALA A 343 -31.55 7.40 -5.04
CA ALA A 343 -30.78 8.50 -5.62
C ALA A 343 -29.45 8.79 -4.89
N PHE A 344 -29.33 8.44 -3.61
CA PHE A 344 -28.11 8.67 -2.83
C PHE A 344 -26.91 7.85 -3.35
N ALA A 345 -25.96 8.50 -4.04
CA ALA A 345 -24.68 7.89 -4.38
C ALA A 345 -23.80 7.78 -3.13
N VAL A 346 -23.20 6.61 -2.89
CA VAL A 346 -22.23 6.43 -1.79
C VAL A 346 -20.91 7.08 -2.22
N PRO A 347 -20.31 7.99 -1.43
CA PRO A 347 -19.04 8.61 -1.78
C PRO A 347 -17.92 7.58 -2.01
N GLU A 348 -17.17 7.76 -3.08
CA GLU A 348 -16.03 6.90 -3.40
C GLU A 348 -14.95 7.04 -2.32
N GLY A 349 -14.63 5.90 -1.68
CA GLY A 349 -13.82 5.85 -0.46
C GLY A 349 -14.25 4.75 0.52
N PHE A 350 -15.52 4.29 0.46
CA PHE A 350 -16.05 3.24 1.35
C PHE A 350 -16.62 2.00 0.63
N ALA A 351 -16.39 1.87 -0.69
CA ALA A 351 -17.00 0.82 -1.52
C ALA A 351 -16.42 -0.61 -1.33
N SER A 352 -15.39 -0.79 -0.48
CA SER A 352 -14.74 -2.09 -0.21
C SER A 352 -14.81 -2.49 1.25
N ALA A 353 -16.03 -2.59 1.81
CA ALA A 353 -16.27 -2.99 3.21
C ALA A 353 -17.45 -3.97 3.40
N SER A 354 -17.97 -4.58 2.32
CA SER A 354 -19.17 -5.43 2.33
C SER A 354 -18.90 -6.94 2.50
N ALA A 355 -17.66 -7.35 2.74
CA ALA A 355 -17.27 -8.77 2.83
C ALA A 355 -16.82 -9.23 4.24
N ALA A 356 -16.65 -8.33 5.22
CA ALA A 356 -16.16 -8.70 6.55
C ALA A 356 -16.60 -7.73 7.66
N GLN A 357 -17.79 -7.91 8.23
CA GLN A 357 -18.07 -7.58 9.63
C GLN A 357 -19.15 -8.51 10.21
N ASP A 358 -18.71 -9.45 11.04
CA ASP A 358 -19.45 -9.89 12.22
C ASP A 358 -18.47 -10.11 13.38
N SER A 359 -18.06 -9.02 14.04
CA SER A 359 -17.51 -9.01 15.39
C SER A 359 -17.34 -7.57 15.91
N LYS A 360 -17.67 -7.41 17.18
CA LYS A 360 -17.90 -6.16 17.90
C LYS A 360 -16.64 -5.30 18.09
N SER A 361 -16.90 -4.02 18.38
CA SER A 361 -15.96 -3.12 19.06
C SER A 361 -15.52 -3.65 20.42
N GLU A 362 -14.23 -3.59 20.72
CA GLU A 362 -13.73 -3.43 22.08
C GLU A 362 -12.37 -2.70 22.06
N ASP A 363 -11.80 -2.48 23.25
CA ASP A 363 -10.68 -1.58 23.50
C ASP A 363 -9.34 -2.02 22.87
N ARG A 364 -8.27 -1.23 23.08
CA ARG A 364 -6.91 -1.49 22.55
C ARG A 364 -6.22 -2.73 23.16
N GLU A 365 -6.74 -3.91 22.90
CA GLU A 365 -5.97 -5.16 22.93
C GLU A 365 -5.78 -5.66 21.48
N GLN A 366 -4.56 -6.09 21.14
CA GLN A 366 -4.31 -6.76 19.87
C GLN A 366 -4.96 -8.14 19.94
N GLY A 367 -6.21 -8.22 19.46
CA GLY A 367 -7.02 -9.42 19.48
C GLY A 367 -6.24 -10.60 18.90
N TYR A 368 -6.10 -11.65 19.71
CA TYR A 368 -5.38 -12.86 19.32
C TYR A 368 -6.14 -13.56 18.19
N HIS A 369 -5.69 -13.35 16.95
CA HIS A 369 -6.08 -14.19 15.83
C HIS A 369 -5.39 -15.55 16.03
N ALA A 370 -6.20 -16.57 16.34
CA ALA A 370 -5.70 -17.93 16.48
C ALA A 370 -5.02 -18.38 15.18
N PRO A 371 -3.79 -18.94 15.22
CA PRO A 371 -3.10 -19.41 14.03
C PRO A 371 -3.93 -20.45 13.27
N GLU A 372 -4.05 -20.27 11.96
CA GLU A 372 -4.66 -21.28 11.09
C GLU A 372 -3.69 -22.44 10.89
N ILE A 373 -4.01 -23.60 11.46
CA ILE A 373 -3.18 -24.81 11.37
C ILE A 373 -3.71 -25.66 10.21
N ILE A 374 -3.06 -25.55 9.06
CA ILE A 374 -3.39 -26.32 7.86
C ILE A 374 -2.47 -27.55 7.77
N PRO A 375 -3.00 -28.79 7.78
CA PRO A 375 -2.19 -29.99 7.58
C PRO A 375 -1.74 -30.12 6.12
N LEU A 376 -0.45 -30.36 5.92
CA LEU A 376 0.18 -30.51 4.60
C LEU A 376 1.01 -31.80 4.53
N TYR A 377 1.10 -32.37 3.34
CA TYR A 377 1.77 -33.65 3.05
C TYR A 377 3.07 -33.42 2.29
N GLY A 378 4.15 -34.05 2.75
CA GLY A 378 5.46 -34.00 2.08
C GLY A 378 5.70 -35.25 1.23
N VAL A 379 6.06 -35.08 -0.05
CA VAL A 379 6.36 -36.21 -0.95
C VAL A 379 7.60 -36.97 -0.45
N SER A 380 7.39 -38.23 -0.03
CA SER A 380 8.44 -39.12 0.48
C SER A 380 9.25 -39.76 -0.65
N THR A 381 10.41 -40.35 -0.33
CA THR A 381 11.25 -41.02 -1.34
C THR A 381 10.62 -42.30 -1.90
N LYS A 382 9.75 -42.97 -1.13
CA LYS A 382 9.01 -44.15 -1.62
C LYS A 382 7.97 -43.75 -2.68
N LEU A 383 7.20 -42.69 -2.39
CA LEU A 383 6.11 -42.24 -3.26
C LEU A 383 6.59 -41.48 -4.52
N MET A 384 7.90 -41.21 -4.64
CA MET A 384 8.47 -40.42 -5.73
C MET A 384 8.02 -40.86 -7.15
N PRO A 385 7.91 -42.16 -7.51
CA PRO A 385 7.46 -42.56 -8.85
C PRO A 385 6.01 -42.17 -9.15
N LEU A 386 5.14 -42.18 -8.13
CA LEU A 386 3.72 -41.80 -8.25
C LEU A 386 3.53 -40.30 -8.52
N PHE A 387 4.44 -39.46 -7.99
CA PHE A 387 4.43 -38.01 -8.14
C PHE A 387 5.32 -37.51 -9.30
N GLN A 388 5.97 -38.41 -10.05
CA GLN A 388 6.89 -38.05 -11.12
C GLN A 388 6.16 -37.40 -12.31
N GLU A 389 4.98 -37.90 -12.69
CA GLU A 389 4.16 -37.33 -13.78
C GLU A 389 3.61 -35.95 -13.44
N SER A 390 3.35 -35.66 -12.15
CA SER A 390 2.91 -34.34 -11.68
C SER A 390 4.07 -33.35 -11.46
N GLY A 391 5.32 -33.76 -11.72
CA GLY A 391 6.50 -32.89 -11.63
C GLY A 391 6.97 -32.56 -10.21
N HIS A 392 6.32 -33.11 -9.17
CA HIS A 392 6.71 -32.90 -7.78
C HIS A 392 7.91 -33.76 -7.40
N LYS A 393 8.76 -33.22 -6.51
CA LYS A 393 10.03 -33.84 -6.09
C LYS A 393 9.99 -34.22 -4.63
N LYS A 394 10.97 -35.01 -4.17
CA LYS A 394 11.18 -35.30 -2.74
C LYS A 394 11.18 -34.00 -1.93
N GLY A 395 10.30 -33.90 -0.94
CA GLY A 395 10.16 -32.70 -0.10
C GLY A 395 9.28 -31.59 -0.67
N SER A 396 8.65 -31.78 -1.84
CA SER A 396 7.50 -30.94 -2.24
C SER A 396 6.38 -31.08 -1.21
N ILE A 397 5.77 -29.95 -0.85
CA ILE A 397 4.70 -29.85 0.14
C ILE A 397 3.38 -29.67 -0.63
N LEU A 398 2.36 -30.45 -0.28
CA LEU A 398 1.07 -30.52 -0.97
C LEU A 398 -0.09 -30.52 0.05
N SER A 399 -1.21 -29.95 -0.34
CA SER A 399 -2.48 -30.06 0.39
C SER A 399 -3.19 -31.39 0.13
N SER A 400 -4.15 -31.75 0.99
CA SER A 400 -4.95 -32.99 0.85
C SER A 400 -5.71 -33.07 -0.49
N SER A 401 -6.21 -31.93 -1.00
CA SER A 401 -6.89 -31.84 -2.28
C SER A 401 -5.95 -32.02 -3.47
N GLU A 402 -4.74 -31.45 -3.41
CA GLU A 402 -3.71 -31.64 -4.44
C GLU A 402 -3.27 -33.10 -4.52
N VAL A 403 -2.97 -33.74 -3.38
CA VAL A 403 -2.64 -35.18 -3.32
C VAL A 403 -3.77 -36.03 -3.93
N ARG A 404 -5.03 -35.78 -3.54
CA ARG A 404 -6.19 -36.51 -4.08
C ARG A 404 -6.32 -36.33 -5.60
N ASN A 405 -6.13 -35.11 -6.11
CA ASN A 405 -6.20 -34.83 -7.55
C ASN A 405 -5.05 -35.50 -8.32
N ILE A 406 -3.83 -35.50 -7.79
CA ILE A 406 -2.66 -36.14 -8.40
C ILE A 406 -2.88 -37.66 -8.52
N ILE A 407 -3.32 -38.32 -7.44
CA ILE A 407 -3.59 -39.78 -7.45
C ILE A 407 -4.73 -40.13 -8.42
N ILE A 408 -5.82 -39.34 -8.42
CA ILE A 408 -6.93 -39.54 -9.38
C ILE A 408 -6.47 -39.38 -10.83
N ASN A 409 -5.62 -38.39 -11.11
CA ASN A 409 -5.08 -38.18 -12.45
C ASN A 409 -4.15 -39.32 -12.86
N TYR A 410 -3.23 -39.75 -11.98
CA TYR A 410 -2.35 -40.89 -12.24
C TYR A 410 -3.12 -42.17 -12.59
N VAL A 411 -4.15 -42.51 -11.80
CA VAL A 411 -5.02 -43.68 -12.04
C VAL A 411 -5.77 -43.59 -13.37
N LYS A 412 -6.18 -42.39 -13.78
CA LYS A 412 -6.85 -42.17 -15.08
C LYS A 412 -5.86 -42.26 -16.26
N THR A 413 -4.69 -41.62 -16.16
CA THR A 413 -3.65 -41.63 -17.21
C THR A 413 -3.15 -43.05 -17.48
N ASN A 414 -3.04 -43.87 -16.43
CA ASN A 414 -2.57 -45.26 -16.52
C ASN A 414 -3.72 -46.27 -16.74
N GLU A 415 -4.95 -45.81 -17.01
CA GLU A 415 -6.14 -46.63 -17.27
C GLU A 415 -6.43 -47.71 -16.20
N LEU A 416 -6.09 -47.43 -14.94
CA LEU A 416 -6.13 -48.41 -13.84
C LEU A 416 -7.53 -48.60 -13.22
N VAL A 417 -8.56 -47.93 -13.73
CA VAL A 417 -9.94 -48.09 -13.25
C VAL A 417 -10.53 -49.41 -13.75
N ASP A 418 -11.16 -50.19 -12.88
CA ASP A 418 -11.78 -51.45 -13.30
C ASP A 418 -12.98 -51.22 -14.24
N GLU A 419 -12.93 -51.83 -15.42
CA GLU A 419 -13.95 -51.74 -16.49
C GLU A 419 -15.33 -52.26 -16.04
N THR A 420 -15.34 -53.26 -15.16
CA THR A 420 -16.54 -53.92 -14.65
C THR A 420 -17.12 -53.15 -13.46
N ASN A 421 -16.26 -52.56 -12.62
CA ASN A 421 -16.69 -51.80 -11.46
C ASN A 421 -15.80 -50.57 -11.18
N LYS A 422 -16.27 -49.41 -11.64
CA LYS A 422 -15.59 -48.11 -11.52
C LYS A 422 -15.24 -47.66 -10.09
N ASN A 423 -15.74 -48.35 -9.07
CA ASN A 423 -15.36 -48.10 -7.67
C ASN A 423 -14.02 -48.76 -7.27
N PHE A 424 -13.49 -49.65 -8.10
CA PHE A 424 -12.21 -50.33 -7.89
C PHE A 424 -11.12 -49.82 -8.85
N VAL A 425 -9.89 -49.83 -8.34
CA VAL A 425 -8.65 -49.49 -9.03
C VAL A 425 -7.72 -50.69 -8.98
N LYS A 426 -7.24 -51.12 -10.15
CA LYS A 426 -6.24 -52.17 -10.32
C LYS A 426 -4.90 -51.65 -9.82
N VAL A 427 -4.26 -52.38 -8.91
CA VAL A 427 -2.97 -51.98 -8.33
C VAL A 427 -1.87 -52.33 -9.34
N ASN A 428 -1.24 -51.31 -9.94
CA ASN A 428 -0.04 -51.51 -10.77
C ASN A 428 1.22 -51.60 -9.89
N ALA A 429 2.35 -52.02 -10.47
CA ALA A 429 3.60 -52.21 -9.73
C ALA A 429 4.04 -50.97 -8.92
N ILE A 430 3.81 -49.76 -9.46
CA ILE A 430 4.14 -48.50 -8.78
C ILE A 430 3.25 -48.27 -7.56
N LEU A 431 1.93 -48.44 -7.68
CA LEU A 431 1.00 -48.33 -6.54
C LEU A 431 1.25 -49.43 -5.49
N CYS A 432 1.61 -50.64 -5.93
CA CYS A 432 2.02 -51.76 -5.08
C CYS A 432 3.22 -51.33 -4.20
N ASP A 433 4.35 -51.01 -4.84
CA ASP A 433 5.60 -50.62 -4.16
C ASP A 433 5.49 -49.33 -3.30
N CYS A 434 4.52 -48.47 -3.62
CA CYS A 434 4.28 -47.21 -2.91
C CYS A 434 3.34 -47.32 -1.71
N LEU A 435 2.26 -48.10 -1.79
CA LEU A 435 1.09 -48.02 -0.89
C LEU A 435 0.75 -49.32 -0.16
N LEU A 436 1.30 -50.47 -0.59
CA LEU A 436 1.08 -51.76 0.07
C LEU A 436 2.25 -52.15 0.96
N ASP A 437 1.94 -52.86 2.05
CA ASP A 437 2.97 -53.48 2.88
C ASP A 437 3.43 -54.83 2.28
N LYS A 438 4.62 -55.28 2.69
CA LYS A 438 5.26 -56.50 2.14
C LYS A 438 4.44 -57.80 2.26
N SER A 439 3.43 -57.83 3.13
CA SER A 439 2.48 -58.94 3.28
C SER A 439 1.25 -58.82 2.38
N GLU A 440 0.92 -57.61 1.92
CA GLU A 440 -0.27 -57.31 1.11
C GLU A 440 0.02 -57.35 -0.40
N GLN A 441 1.29 -57.18 -0.78
CA GLN A 441 1.78 -57.11 -2.16
C GLN A 441 1.31 -58.27 -3.07
N ASP A 442 1.20 -59.48 -2.51
CA ASP A 442 0.78 -60.69 -3.23
C ASP A 442 -0.73 -61.00 -3.10
N GLU A 443 -1.45 -60.31 -2.20
CA GLU A 443 -2.87 -60.56 -1.91
C GLU A 443 -3.81 -59.50 -2.53
N ILE A 444 -3.39 -58.24 -2.62
CA ILE A 444 -4.27 -57.12 -3.02
C ILE A 444 -4.03 -56.71 -4.48
N SER A 445 -4.81 -57.29 -5.40
CA SER A 445 -4.82 -56.89 -6.82
C SER A 445 -5.70 -55.67 -7.14
N ASN A 446 -6.70 -55.38 -6.30
CA ASN A 446 -7.67 -54.30 -6.50
C ASN A 446 -7.96 -53.58 -5.18
N LEU A 447 -7.93 -52.25 -5.19
CA LEU A 447 -8.30 -51.38 -4.07
C LEU A 447 -9.55 -50.56 -4.41
N LYS A 448 -10.33 -50.14 -3.41
CA LYS A 448 -11.37 -49.13 -3.61
C LYS A 448 -10.76 -47.73 -3.63
N TRP A 449 -11.43 -46.77 -4.25
CA TRP A 449 -10.99 -45.38 -4.28
C TRP A 449 -10.74 -44.76 -2.89
N ASP A 450 -11.62 -45.00 -1.92
CA ASP A 450 -11.44 -44.43 -0.57
C ASP A 450 -10.28 -45.10 0.19
N ASP A 451 -10.09 -46.40 0.01
CA ASP A 451 -8.95 -47.14 0.59
C ASP A 451 -7.62 -46.70 -0.04
N LEU A 452 -7.60 -46.44 -1.35
CA LEU A 452 -6.43 -45.94 -2.11
C LEU A 452 -6.04 -44.51 -1.73
N LEU A 453 -7.02 -43.66 -1.39
CA LEU A 453 -6.81 -42.24 -1.05
C LEU A 453 -6.64 -42.00 0.46
N SER A 454 -6.88 -43.03 1.28
CA SER A 454 -6.60 -43.02 2.72
C SER A 454 -5.23 -43.63 3.06
N ARG A 455 -4.59 -44.35 2.12
CA ARG A 455 -3.22 -44.86 2.22
C ARG A 455 -2.23 -43.83 1.69
#